data_AF-A0A1M6DLT5-F1
#
_entry.id   AF-A0A1M6DLT5-F1
#
_cell.length_a   1.000
_cell.length_b   1.000
_cell.length_c   1.000
_cell.angle_alpha   90.00
_cell.angle_beta   90.00
_cell.angle_gamma   90.00
#
_symmetry.space_group_name_H-M   'P 1'
#
loop_
_entity.id
_entity.type
_entity.pdbx_description
1 polymer ?
#
loop_
_entity_poly.entity_id
_entity_poly.type
_entity_poly.pdbx_seq_one_letter_code
_entity_poly.pdbx_strand_id
1 'polypeptide(L)'
;MIEEGMIKEGDQRHIHVLVSRKDRSNRYSFSPGSRYKASTTMLHGKEVKRGFDRDQFFKAAEEVFDRKFQYRRNYVESYQARNTFLKHPEKYFKQLLRLPAPEKKIAFQLLKERGVKLPLTTIPLTSSQLAGKIMTKLKKGITKAIHSGSIEL
;
A
#
# COMPACT_ATOMS: atom_id res chain seq x y z
N MET A 1 23.85 16.17 -23.06
CA MET A 1 24.01 17.07 -21.90
C MET A 1 22.64 17.70 -21.67
N ILE A 2 22.10 17.70 -20.44
CA ILE A 2 20.82 18.35 -20.14
C ILE A 2 21.18 19.74 -19.61
N GLU A 3 20.71 20.79 -20.29
CA GLU A 3 20.94 22.18 -19.91
C GLU A 3 19.67 22.80 -19.31
N GLU A 4 19.86 23.71 -18.35
CA GLU A 4 18.76 24.44 -17.72
C GLU A 4 18.03 25.30 -18.77
N GLY A 5 16.70 25.16 -18.85
CA GLY A 5 15.88 25.82 -19.87
C GLY A 5 15.58 24.99 -21.12
N MET A 6 16.16 23.79 -21.28
CA MET A 6 15.77 22.88 -22.37
C MET A 6 14.31 22.45 -22.23
N ILE A 7 13.58 22.47 -23.34
CA ILE A 7 12.20 21.96 -23.41
C ILE A 7 12.25 20.46 -23.15
N LYS A 8 11.43 20.01 -22.21
CA LYS A 8 11.37 18.61 -21.80
C LYS A 8 10.60 17.82 -22.85
N GLU A 9 11.30 16.93 -23.55
CA GLU A 9 10.71 16.11 -24.61
C GLU A 9 9.62 15.15 -24.06
N GLY A 10 8.59 14.91 -24.87
CA GLY A 10 7.47 14.03 -24.53
C GLY A 10 6.32 14.71 -23.76
N ASP A 11 5.31 13.91 -23.39
CA ASP A 11 4.12 14.36 -22.68
C ASP A 11 4.43 14.78 -21.24
N GLN A 12 4.24 16.07 -20.93
CA GLN A 12 4.54 16.68 -19.62
C GLN A 12 3.30 16.83 -18.72
N ARG A 13 2.18 16.14 -19.02
CA ARG A 13 1.00 16.16 -18.16
C ARG A 13 1.35 15.67 -16.76
N HIS A 14 1.07 16.52 -15.77
CA HIS A 14 1.27 16.20 -14.37
C HIS A 14 0.09 16.72 -13.56
N ILE A 15 -0.16 16.07 -12.42
CA ILE A 15 -1.26 16.40 -11.52
C ILE A 15 -0.65 16.71 -10.16
N HIS A 16 -0.96 17.90 -9.64
CA HIS A 16 -0.67 18.26 -8.26
C HIS A 16 -1.89 17.94 -7.40
N VAL A 17 -1.70 17.11 -6.37
CA VAL A 17 -2.76 16.80 -5.41
C VAL A 17 -2.40 17.44 -4.07
N LEU A 18 -3.12 18.48 -3.69
CA LEU A 18 -2.97 19.12 -2.39
C LEU A 18 -3.96 18.52 -1.40
N VAL A 19 -3.46 18.03 -0.28
CA VAL A 19 -4.28 17.42 0.77
C VAL A 19 -4.11 18.21 2.06
N SER A 20 -5.22 18.70 2.62
CA SER A 20 -5.21 19.35 3.92
C SER A 20 -4.83 18.33 5.00
N ARG A 21 -3.93 18.74 5.90
CA ARG A 21 -3.65 17.97 7.12
C ARG A 21 -4.75 18.16 8.18
N LYS A 22 -5.73 19.02 7.95
CA LYS A 22 -6.79 19.30 8.92
C LYS A 22 -8.10 18.63 8.58
N ASP A 23 -8.90 18.38 9.61
CA ASP A 23 -10.26 17.89 9.47
C ASP A 23 -11.19 18.92 8.81
N ARG A 24 -12.40 18.48 8.44
CA ARG A 24 -13.40 19.32 7.77
C ARG A 24 -13.78 20.56 8.60
N SER A 25 -13.70 20.49 9.93
CA SER A 25 -13.98 21.63 10.80
C SER A 25 -12.78 22.56 11.02
N ASN A 26 -11.62 22.26 10.42
CA ASN A 26 -10.37 23.02 10.54
C ASN A 26 -9.81 23.10 11.98
N ARG A 27 -10.31 22.25 12.90
CA ARG A 27 -9.97 22.25 14.33
C ARG A 27 -8.84 21.30 14.66
N TYR A 28 -8.81 20.12 14.02
CA TYR A 28 -7.86 19.07 14.32
C TYR A 28 -6.87 18.90 13.19
N SER A 29 -5.57 18.97 13.50
CA SER A 29 -4.50 18.64 12.57
C SER A 29 -4.12 17.17 12.74
N PHE A 30 -4.17 16.42 11.65
CA PHE A 30 -3.71 15.05 11.57
C PHE A 30 -2.21 15.02 11.32
N SER A 31 -1.50 14.18 12.09
CA SER A 31 -0.11 13.85 11.85
C SER A 31 -0.02 12.37 11.48
N PRO A 32 0.00 12.03 10.17
CA PRO A 32 0.08 10.64 9.72
C PRO A 32 1.33 9.90 10.22
N GLY A 33 2.41 10.65 10.51
CA GLY A 33 3.66 10.12 11.06
C GLY A 33 3.68 9.95 12.59
N SER A 34 2.60 10.28 13.29
CA SER A 34 2.55 10.14 14.75
C SER A 34 2.62 8.67 15.17
N ARG A 35 3.45 8.36 16.17
CA ARG A 35 3.52 7.03 16.78
C ARG A 35 2.30 6.71 17.68
N TYR A 36 1.61 7.75 18.16
CA TYR A 36 0.46 7.58 19.04
C TYR A 36 -0.76 7.14 18.23
N LYS A 37 -1.39 6.04 18.65
CA LYS A 37 -2.63 5.51 18.06
C LYS A 37 -3.76 5.70 19.06
N ALA A 38 -4.78 6.50 18.71
CA ALA A 38 -6.05 6.63 19.43
C ALA A 38 -5.92 6.68 20.97
N SER A 39 -4.90 7.37 21.49
CA SER A 39 -4.62 7.47 22.91
C SER A 39 -5.32 8.70 23.47
N THR A 40 -5.88 8.63 24.67
CA THR A 40 -6.48 9.80 25.28
C THR A 40 -5.48 10.51 26.20
N THR A 41 -5.48 11.85 26.18
CA THR A 41 -4.64 12.66 27.06
C THR A 41 -5.43 13.82 27.63
N MET A 42 -5.06 14.28 28.82
CA MET A 42 -5.64 15.47 29.42
C MET A 42 -4.86 16.69 28.96
N LEU A 43 -5.52 17.57 28.21
CA LEU A 43 -4.99 18.85 27.74
C LEU A 43 -5.88 19.96 28.29
N HIS A 44 -5.30 20.85 29.12
CA HIS A 44 -6.02 21.95 29.76
C HIS A 44 -7.28 21.50 30.52
N GLY A 45 -7.20 20.38 31.23
CA GLY A 45 -8.33 19.81 32.00
C GLY A 45 -9.41 19.14 31.15
N LYS A 46 -9.23 19.04 29.83
CA LYS A 46 -10.15 18.35 28.92
C LYS A 46 -9.53 17.07 28.37
N GLU A 47 -10.37 16.05 28.29
CA GLU A 47 -10.01 14.78 27.67
C GLU A 47 -9.94 14.95 26.13
N VAL A 48 -8.74 14.82 25.56
CA VAL A 48 -8.50 14.98 24.13
C VAL A 48 -7.98 13.67 23.54
N LYS A 49 -8.63 13.19 22.49
CA LYS A 49 -8.12 12.07 21.69
C LYS A 49 -6.90 12.52 20.91
N ARG A 50 -5.78 11.85 21.15
CA ARG A 50 -4.49 12.07 20.48
C ARG A 50 -4.17 10.88 19.57
N GLY A 51 -3.53 11.19 18.46
CA GLY A 51 -2.94 10.19 17.57
C GLY A 51 -3.73 9.97 16.29
N PHE A 52 -3.17 9.12 15.43
CA PHE A 52 -3.76 8.80 14.13
C PHE A 52 -3.72 7.29 13.91
N ASP A 53 -4.90 6.67 13.88
CA ASP A 53 -5.00 5.24 13.57
C ASP A 53 -4.95 5.03 12.06
N ARG A 54 -3.75 4.73 11.57
CA ARG A 54 -3.48 4.45 10.16
C ARG A 54 -4.27 3.23 9.67
N ASP A 55 -4.39 2.19 10.49
CA ASP A 55 -5.04 0.94 10.09
C ASP A 55 -6.54 1.17 9.91
N GLN A 56 -7.16 1.89 10.85
CA GLN A 56 -8.56 2.31 10.72
C GLN A 56 -8.78 3.24 9.53
N PHE A 57 -7.89 4.22 9.32
CA PHE A 57 -7.98 5.16 8.21
C PHE A 57 -7.96 4.45 6.85
N PHE A 58 -6.99 3.55 6.61
CA PHE A 58 -6.91 2.82 5.36
C PHE A 58 -8.12 1.92 5.13
N LYS A 59 -8.59 1.22 6.17
CA LYS A 59 -9.79 0.39 6.08
C LYS A 59 -11.03 1.22 5.68
N ALA A 60 -11.25 2.35 6.35
CA ALA A 60 -12.38 3.23 6.05
C ALA A 60 -12.26 3.85 4.65
N ALA A 61 -11.05 4.25 4.23
CA ALA A 61 -10.81 4.79 2.90
C ALA A 61 -11.11 3.76 1.80
N GLU A 62 -10.67 2.53 1.99
CA GLU A 62 -10.93 1.40 1.09
C GLU A 62 -12.43 1.11 0.95
N GLU A 63 -13.16 1.05 2.07
CA GLU A 63 -14.61 0.83 2.09
C GLU A 63 -15.39 1.97 1.41
N VAL A 64 -14.99 3.22 1.67
CA VAL A 64 -15.61 4.39 1.03
C VAL A 64 -15.33 4.39 -0.46
N PHE A 65 -14.11 4.08 -0.88
CA PHE A 65 -13.73 4.01 -2.28
C PHE A 65 -14.52 2.91 -3.01
N ASP A 66 -14.56 1.70 -2.46
CA ASP A 66 -15.29 0.58 -3.05
C ASP A 66 -16.77 0.88 -3.22
N ARG A 67 -17.38 1.43 -2.17
CA ARG A 67 -18.80 1.79 -2.21
C ARG A 67 -19.06 2.89 -3.24
N LYS A 68 -18.22 3.93 -3.28
CA LYS A 68 -18.43 5.10 -4.14
C LYS A 68 -18.22 4.78 -5.62
N PHE A 69 -17.22 3.96 -5.94
CA PHE A 69 -16.85 3.63 -7.32
C PHE A 69 -17.30 2.23 -7.74
N GLN A 70 -18.03 1.52 -6.88
CA GLN A 70 -18.43 0.12 -7.07
C GLN A 70 -17.22 -0.78 -7.41
N TYR A 71 -16.06 -0.43 -6.82
CA TYR A 71 -14.80 -1.08 -7.13
C TYR A 71 -14.71 -2.42 -6.42
N ARG A 72 -14.58 -3.51 -7.20
CA ARG A 72 -14.38 -4.87 -6.66
C ARG A 72 -12.89 -5.10 -6.42
N ARG A 73 -12.40 -4.61 -5.27
CA ARG A 73 -10.99 -4.71 -4.90
C ARG A 73 -10.53 -6.18 -4.80
N ASN A 74 -9.41 -6.51 -5.45
CA ASN A 74 -8.78 -7.82 -5.28
C ASN A 74 -7.97 -7.88 -3.97
N TYR A 75 -7.82 -9.07 -3.38
CA TYR A 75 -7.00 -9.32 -2.21
C TYR A 75 -5.63 -8.61 -2.27
N VAL A 76 -4.91 -8.71 -3.39
CA VAL A 76 -3.54 -8.16 -3.55
C VAL A 76 -3.45 -6.63 -3.51
N GLU A 77 -4.58 -5.96 -3.53
CA GLU A 77 -4.69 -4.50 -3.54
C GLU A 77 -5.05 -3.92 -2.18
N SER A 78 -5.57 -4.77 -1.28
CA SER A 78 -5.97 -4.34 0.04
C SER A 78 -4.78 -3.97 0.93
N TYR A 79 -4.99 -2.98 1.78
CA TYR A 79 -4.05 -2.54 2.79
C TYR A 79 -3.71 -3.68 3.74
N GLN A 80 -4.70 -4.51 4.09
CA GLN A 80 -4.47 -5.69 4.93
C GLN A 80 -3.53 -6.69 4.26
N ALA A 81 -3.70 -6.96 2.96
CA ALA A 81 -2.81 -7.85 2.24
C ALA A 81 -1.40 -7.27 2.11
N ARG A 82 -1.25 -5.96 1.87
CA ARG A 82 0.04 -5.28 1.90
C ARG A 82 0.71 -5.40 3.28
N ASN A 83 -0.02 -5.14 4.36
CA ASN A 83 0.51 -5.25 5.73
C ASN A 83 0.91 -6.70 6.05
N THR A 84 0.08 -7.66 5.67
CA THR A 84 0.36 -9.10 5.81
C THR A 84 1.58 -9.50 5.00
N PHE A 85 1.72 -9.00 3.78
CA PHE A 85 2.90 -9.25 2.95
C PHE A 85 4.20 -8.72 3.58
N LEU A 86 4.16 -7.51 4.17
CA LEU A 86 5.33 -6.89 4.79
C LEU A 86 5.75 -7.61 6.09
N LYS A 87 4.79 -8.06 6.90
CA LYS A 87 5.04 -8.68 8.21
C LYS A 87 5.19 -10.21 8.15
N HIS A 88 4.31 -10.85 7.40
CA HIS A 88 4.10 -12.29 7.30
C HIS A 88 3.92 -12.74 5.83
N PRO A 89 4.95 -12.56 5.00
CA PRO A 89 4.92 -12.92 3.58
C PRO A 89 4.47 -14.37 3.30
N GLU A 90 4.82 -15.33 4.15
CA GLU A 90 4.36 -16.72 4.06
C GLU A 90 2.83 -16.83 4.18
N LYS A 91 2.23 -16.08 5.10
CA LYS A 91 0.78 -16.02 5.28
C LYS A 91 0.11 -15.35 4.08
N TYR A 92 0.74 -14.31 3.53
CA TYR A 92 0.25 -13.63 2.34
C TYR A 92 0.13 -14.57 1.14
N PHE A 93 1.18 -15.34 0.84
CA PHE A 93 1.16 -16.28 -0.28
C PHE A 93 0.19 -17.44 -0.05
N LYS A 94 0.09 -17.94 1.19
CA LYS A 94 -0.91 -18.95 1.54
C LYS A 94 -2.33 -18.45 1.28
N GLN A 95 -2.63 -17.19 1.61
CA GLN A 95 -3.95 -16.59 1.34
C GLN A 95 -4.17 -16.37 -0.16
N LEU A 96 -3.17 -15.86 -0.89
CA LEU A 96 -3.21 -15.68 -2.34
C LEU A 96 -3.51 -17.01 -3.09
N LEU A 97 -2.87 -18.10 -2.67
CA LEU A 97 -3.08 -19.42 -3.27
C LEU A 97 -4.44 -20.04 -2.92
N ARG A 98 -5.09 -19.60 -1.84
CA ARG A 98 -6.43 -20.06 -1.44
C ARG A 98 -7.57 -19.29 -2.12
N LEU A 99 -7.28 -18.22 -2.86
CA LEU A 99 -8.29 -17.49 -3.62
C LEU A 99 -8.98 -18.39 -4.66
N PRO A 100 -10.26 -18.13 -4.96
CA PRO A 100 -10.96 -18.74 -6.09
C PRO A 100 -10.19 -18.54 -7.41
N ALA A 101 -10.30 -19.49 -8.33
CA ALA A 101 -9.64 -19.43 -9.64
C ALA A 101 -9.81 -18.07 -10.38
N PRO A 102 -11.02 -17.47 -10.48
CA PRO A 102 -11.17 -16.19 -11.18
C PRO A 102 -10.43 -15.04 -10.48
N GLU A 103 -10.56 -14.91 -9.16
CA GLU A 103 -9.88 -13.85 -8.38
C GLU A 103 -8.38 -14.03 -8.37
N LYS A 104 -7.90 -15.27 -8.35
CA LYS A 104 -6.49 -15.61 -8.41
C LYS A 104 -5.86 -15.20 -9.75
N LYS A 105 -6.56 -15.39 -10.87
CA LYS A 105 -6.11 -14.93 -12.19
C LYS A 105 -5.92 -13.41 -12.22
N ILE A 106 -6.91 -12.69 -11.71
CA ILE A 106 -6.86 -11.22 -11.58
C ILE A 106 -5.70 -10.80 -10.67
N ALA A 107 -5.55 -11.47 -9.53
CA ALA A 107 -4.47 -11.20 -8.58
C ALA A 107 -3.08 -11.31 -9.22
N PHE A 108 -2.82 -12.37 -10.00
CA PHE A 108 -1.56 -12.55 -10.71
C PHE A 108 -1.34 -11.52 -11.82
N GLN A 109 -2.41 -11.14 -12.53
CA GLN A 109 -2.34 -10.07 -13.54
C GLN A 109 -1.96 -8.72 -12.91
N LEU A 110 -2.61 -8.34 -11.81
CA LEU A 110 -2.31 -7.11 -11.07
C LEU A 110 -0.88 -7.09 -10.52
N LEU A 111 -0.39 -8.22 -10.02
CA LEU A 111 0.99 -8.34 -9.56
C LEU A 111 1.99 -8.16 -10.73
N LYS A 112 1.69 -8.74 -11.90
CA LYS A 112 2.50 -8.58 -13.11
C LYS A 112 2.55 -7.11 -13.56
N GLU A 113 1.40 -6.43 -13.61
CA GLU A 113 1.30 -5.01 -13.98
C GLU A 113 2.07 -4.10 -13.03
N ARG A 114 2.10 -4.43 -11.73
CA ARG A 114 2.88 -3.71 -10.72
C ARG A 114 4.39 -3.97 -10.79
N GLY A 115 4.88 -4.60 -11.86
CA GLY A 115 6.30 -4.89 -12.06
C GLY A 115 6.86 -5.92 -11.08
N VAL A 116 5.99 -6.64 -10.38
CA VAL A 116 6.40 -7.69 -9.45
C VAL A 116 6.90 -8.88 -10.27
N LYS A 117 8.22 -9.02 -10.38
CA LYS A 117 8.88 -10.17 -11.01
C LYS A 117 8.69 -11.42 -10.15
N LEU A 118 7.48 -11.96 -10.17
CA LEU A 118 7.19 -13.29 -9.65
C LEU A 118 7.85 -14.30 -10.61
N PRO A 119 8.61 -15.30 -10.12
CA PRO A 119 9.08 -16.39 -10.96
C PRO A 119 7.86 -17.26 -11.34
N LEU A 120 7.15 -16.84 -12.39
CA LEU A 120 5.97 -17.51 -12.93
C LEU A 120 6.34 -18.37 -14.15
N THR A 121 7.35 -19.20 -14.03
CA THR A 121 7.69 -20.17 -15.07
C THR A 121 7.86 -21.53 -14.42
N THR A 122 6.88 -22.41 -14.68
CA THR A 122 6.98 -23.89 -14.69
C THR A 122 7.64 -24.54 -13.49
N ILE A 123 6.89 -25.33 -12.67
CA ILE A 123 7.29 -26.50 -11.84
C ILE A 123 6.35 -26.62 -10.61
N PRO A 124 6.01 -27.85 -10.15
CA PRO A 124 4.82 -28.09 -9.33
C PRO A 124 4.97 -27.63 -7.88
N LEU A 125 3.80 -27.34 -7.29
CA LEU A 125 3.57 -26.79 -5.97
C LEU A 125 4.22 -27.64 -4.85
N THR A 126 5.46 -27.32 -4.47
CA THR A 126 6.02 -27.68 -3.16
C THR A 126 6.48 -26.43 -2.41
N SER A 127 5.99 -26.31 -1.18
CA SER A 127 5.37 -25.06 -0.69
C SER A 127 6.24 -24.19 0.22
N SER A 128 7.34 -24.68 0.77
CA SER A 128 8.07 -23.99 1.85
C SER A 128 9.38 -23.34 1.37
N GLN A 129 10.17 -24.06 0.58
CA GLN A 129 11.48 -23.59 0.13
C GLN A 129 11.37 -22.54 -1.00
N LEU A 130 10.35 -22.66 -1.84
CA LEU A 130 10.08 -21.71 -2.93
C LEU A 130 9.50 -20.38 -2.41
N ALA A 131 8.66 -20.44 -1.37
CA ALA A 131 8.17 -19.25 -0.68
C ALA A 131 9.33 -18.40 -0.15
N GLY A 132 10.36 -19.03 0.44
CA GLY A 132 11.56 -18.33 0.92
C GLY A 132 12.39 -17.66 -0.18
N LYS A 133 12.59 -18.31 -1.33
CA LYS A 133 13.35 -17.75 -2.46
C LYS A 133 12.58 -16.66 -3.22
N ILE A 134 11.27 -16.83 -3.38
CA ILE A 134 10.37 -15.78 -3.90
C ILE A 134 10.41 -14.59 -2.95
N MET A 135 10.24 -14.82 -1.65
CA MET A 135 10.25 -13.79 -0.61
C MET A 135 11.55 -12.99 -0.56
N THR A 136 12.71 -13.62 -0.70
CA THR A 136 14.01 -12.93 -0.71
C THR A 136 14.23 -12.09 -1.97
N LYS A 137 13.86 -12.59 -3.16
CA LYS A 137 13.92 -11.78 -4.40
C LYS A 137 12.87 -10.67 -4.43
N LEU A 138 11.69 -10.93 -3.87
CA LEU A 138 10.60 -9.97 -3.78
C LEU A 138 10.90 -8.88 -2.75
N LYS A 139 11.49 -9.22 -1.59
CA LYS A 139 12.05 -8.24 -0.65
C LYS A 139 13.03 -7.31 -1.37
N LYS A 140 13.96 -7.85 -2.16
CA LYS A 140 14.93 -7.05 -2.92
C LYS A 140 14.29 -6.16 -4.00
N GLY A 141 13.26 -6.65 -4.70
CA GLY A 141 12.54 -5.87 -5.70
C GLY A 141 11.66 -4.77 -5.11
N ILE A 142 11.02 -5.06 -3.97
CA ILE A 142 10.13 -4.14 -3.27
C ILE A 142 10.91 -3.13 -2.44
N THR A 143 12.05 -3.46 -1.81
CA THR A 143 12.91 -2.41 -1.23
C THR A 143 13.31 -1.42 -2.31
N LYS A 144 13.73 -1.89 -3.49
CA LYS A 144 14.06 -0.99 -4.61
C LYS A 144 12.88 -0.12 -5.06
N ALA A 145 11.65 -0.67 -5.10
CA ALA A 145 10.44 0.07 -5.48
C ALA A 145 9.87 1.01 -4.39
N ILE A 146 10.04 0.65 -3.11
CA ILE A 146 9.65 1.50 -1.97
C ILE A 146 10.59 2.71 -1.89
N HIS A 147 11.90 2.54 -2.11
CA HIS A 147 12.82 3.68 -2.13
C HIS A 147 12.60 4.61 -3.34
N SER A 148 12.03 4.12 -4.45
CA SER A 148 11.71 4.94 -5.62
C SER A 148 10.32 5.61 -5.57
N GLY A 149 9.45 5.22 -4.63
CA GLY A 149 8.09 5.77 -4.48
C GLY A 149 7.77 6.32 -3.10
N SER A 150 8.72 6.25 -2.16
CA SER A 150 8.66 7.00 -0.91
C SER A 150 8.96 8.45 -1.23
N ILE A 151 7.97 9.31 -1.02
CA ILE A 151 8.28 10.65 -0.51
C ILE A 151 8.97 10.37 0.82
N GLU A 152 10.29 10.48 0.84
CA GLU A 152 11.02 10.71 2.07
C GLU A 152 10.45 11.99 2.67
N LEU A 153 9.85 11.87 3.85
CA LEU A 153 9.62 13.00 4.75
C LEU A 153 10.86 13.18 5.60
#